data_AF-A0A6L7QM07-F1
#
_entry.id   AF-A0A6L7QM07-F1
#
_cell.length_a   1.000
_cell.length_b   1.000
_cell.length_c   1.000
_cell.angle_alpha   90.00
_cell.angle_beta   90.00
_cell.angle_gamma   90.00
#
_symmetry.space_group_name_H-M   'P 1'
#
loop_
_entity.id
_entity.type
_entity.pdbx_description
1 polymer ?
#
loop_
_entity_poly.entity_id
_entity_poly.type
_entity_poly.pdbx_seq_one_letter_code
_entity_poly.pdbx_strand_id
1 'polypeptide(L)'
;MSEIVADTAQIPELEDQLDALDRHGFLLVRDALPEDVVLAWRECLVRKYERREWDISNEVGNVAFDHLLEQEPDIARPMVGHPSVAPYLQAMLGRQCQLRSFRAHINPGAYTQEWHKDFGYYWDAPDEARHA
;
A
#
# COMPACT_ATOMS: atom_id res chain seq x y z
N MET A 1 28.37 4.91 -6.23
CA MET A 1 27.37 5.87 -5.70
C MET A 1 26.55 5.08 -4.71
N SER A 2 26.47 5.51 -3.45
CA SER A 2 25.54 4.88 -2.50
C SER A 2 24.14 5.04 -3.05
N GLU A 3 23.42 3.94 -3.23
CA GLU A 3 22.02 3.97 -3.62
C GLU A 3 21.27 4.69 -2.49
N ILE A 4 20.68 5.86 -2.78
CA ILE A 4 19.88 6.59 -1.82
C ILE A 4 18.56 5.84 -1.73
N VAL A 5 18.41 5.03 -0.69
CA VAL A 5 17.08 4.59 -0.27
C VAL A 5 16.42 5.80 0.37
N ALA A 6 15.27 6.22 -0.15
CA ALA A 6 14.49 7.33 0.41
C ALA A 6 13.84 6.90 1.74
N ASP A 7 14.69 6.67 2.73
CA ASP A 7 14.42 6.08 4.03
C ASP A 7 14.10 7.19 5.05
N THR A 8 12.88 7.18 5.57
CA THR A 8 12.40 8.23 6.47
C THR A 8 13.14 8.25 7.81
N ALA A 9 13.80 7.15 8.19
CA ALA A 9 14.67 7.13 9.37
C ALA A 9 15.97 7.92 9.19
N GLN A 10 16.38 8.18 7.94
CA GLN A 10 17.60 8.94 7.60
C GLN A 10 17.32 10.40 7.23
N ILE A 11 16.05 10.73 7.00
CA ILE A 11 15.58 12.05 6.57
C ILE A 11 14.62 12.55 7.66
N PRO A 12 15.07 13.33 8.65
CA PRO A 12 14.28 13.58 9.86
C PRO A 12 13.08 14.50 9.63
N GLU A 13 13.21 15.45 8.70
CA GLU A 13 12.18 16.46 8.45
C GLU A 13 11.16 15.98 7.42
N LEU A 14 9.88 16.21 7.70
CA LEU A 14 8.78 15.80 6.81
C LEU A 14 8.89 16.47 5.43
N GLU A 15 9.30 17.73 5.36
CA GLU A 15 9.48 18.45 4.10
C GLU A 15 10.53 17.78 3.20
N ASP A 16 11.69 17.40 3.77
CA ASP A 16 12.73 16.69 3.04
C ASP A 16 12.29 15.28 2.62
N GLN A 17 11.46 14.61 3.42
CA GLN A 17 10.87 13.32 3.05
C GLN A 17 9.90 13.47 1.87
N LEU A 18 9.09 14.54 1.84
CA LEU A 18 8.20 14.83 0.72
C LEU A 18 8.98 15.17 -0.56
N ASP A 19 10.08 15.93 -0.44
CA ASP A 19 10.98 16.19 -1.57
C ASP A 19 11.64 14.91 -2.10
N ALA A 20 12.01 13.99 -1.21
CA ALA A 20 12.51 12.68 -1.60
C ALA A 20 11.44 11.84 -2.31
N LEU A 21 10.19 11.88 -1.83
CA LEU A 21 9.07 11.21 -2.47
C LEU A 21 8.81 11.74 -3.88
N ASP A 22 8.82 13.07 -4.08
CA ASP A 22 8.65 13.69 -5.39
C ASP A 22 9.79 13.31 -6.36
N ARG A 23 11.04 13.33 -5.87
CA ARG A 23 12.22 13.01 -6.67
C ARG A 23 12.31 11.53 -7.06
N HIS A 24 11.96 10.63 -6.15
CA HIS A 24 12.21 9.19 -6.30
C HIS A 24 10.95 8.38 -6.63
N GLY A 25 9.76 8.92 -6.37
CA GLY A 25 8.49 8.24 -6.54
C GLY A 25 8.16 7.22 -5.46
N PHE A 26 8.99 7.08 -4.41
CA PHE A 26 8.74 6.19 -3.28
C PHE A 26 9.41 6.69 -1.99
N LEU A 27 8.91 6.20 -0.85
CA LEU A 27 9.54 6.32 0.47
C LEU A 27 9.56 4.95 1.17
N LEU A 28 10.60 4.70 1.96
CA LEU A 28 10.67 3.59 2.90
C LEU A 28 10.40 4.10 4.31
N VAL A 29 9.27 3.71 4.90
CA VAL A 29 8.95 3.93 6.31
C VAL A 29 9.29 2.65 7.08
N ARG A 30 10.41 2.65 7.81
CA ARG A 30 10.78 1.51 8.66
C ARG A 30 9.84 1.39 9.83
N ASP A 31 9.60 0.15 10.24
CA ASP A 31 8.77 -0.17 11.41
C ASP A 31 7.41 0.56 11.38
N ALA A 32 6.85 0.73 10.18
CA ALA A 32 5.61 1.45 9.96
C ALA A 32 4.42 0.85 10.74
N LEU A 33 4.55 -0.44 11.10
CA LEU A 33 3.59 -1.21 11.89
C LEU A 33 4.32 -1.94 13.02
N PRO A 34 3.71 -2.03 14.21
CA PRO A 34 4.14 -2.92 15.28
C PRO A 34 4.15 -4.40 14.88
N GLU A 35 5.04 -5.19 15.50
CA GLU A 35 5.21 -6.62 15.20
C GLU A 35 3.93 -7.43 15.44
N ASP A 36 3.20 -7.16 16.51
CA ASP A 36 1.95 -7.85 16.86
C ASP A 36 0.87 -7.63 15.79
N VAL A 37 0.77 -6.42 15.23
CA VAL A 37 -0.13 -6.10 14.11
C VAL A 37 0.27 -6.90 12.86
N VAL A 38 1.57 -6.96 12.56
CA VAL A 38 2.08 -7.74 11.41
C VAL A 38 1.78 -9.23 11.58
N LEU A 39 1.99 -9.79 12.78
CA LEU A 39 1.72 -11.18 13.08
C LEU A 39 0.22 -11.51 13.00
N ALA A 40 -0.65 -10.64 13.50
CA ALA A 40 -2.10 -10.82 13.41
C ALA A 40 -2.58 -10.87 11.96
N TRP A 41 -2.09 -9.96 11.10
CA TRP A 41 -2.39 -9.98 9.67
C TRP A 41 -1.86 -11.22 8.98
N ARG A 42 -0.62 -11.62 9.29
CA ARG A 42 -0.02 -12.84 8.73
C ARG A 42 -0.86 -14.07 9.06
N GLU A 43 -1.25 -14.24 10.32
CA GLU A 43 -2.09 -15.37 10.75
C GLU A 43 -3.45 -15.37 10.03
N CYS A 44 -4.11 -14.20 9.98
CA CYS A 44 -5.39 -14.03 9.30
C CYS A 44 -5.32 -14.42 7.81
N LEU A 45 -4.35 -13.87 7.08
CA LEU A 45 -4.19 -14.08 5.64
C LEU A 45 -3.81 -15.53 5.30
N VAL A 46 -2.89 -16.14 6.07
CA VAL A 46 -2.50 -17.54 5.88
C VAL A 46 -3.69 -18.46 6.15
N ARG A 47 -4.45 -18.24 7.23
CA ARG A 47 -5.67 -19.02 7.54
C ARG A 47 -6.68 -18.94 6.41
N LYS A 48 -6.97 -17.74 5.90
CA LYS A 48 -7.91 -17.55 4.76
C LYS A 48 -7.39 -18.25 3.51
N TYR A 49 -6.10 -18.14 3.22
CA TYR A 49 -5.47 -18.82 2.10
C TYR A 49 -5.60 -20.34 2.18
N GLU A 50 -5.26 -20.95 3.32
CA GLU A 50 -5.36 -22.41 3.53
C GLU A 50 -6.79 -22.93 3.35
N ARG A 51 -7.78 -22.11 3.73
CA ARG A 51 -9.21 -22.40 3.57
C ARG A 51 -9.77 -22.07 2.19
N ARG A 52 -8.95 -21.50 1.30
CA ARG A 52 -9.35 -21.05 -0.04
C ARG A 52 -10.41 -19.95 -0.05
N GLU A 53 -10.33 -19.05 0.92
CA GLU A 53 -11.23 -17.91 1.12
C GLU A 53 -10.71 -16.63 0.44
N TRP A 54 -10.05 -16.75 -0.72
CA TRP A 54 -9.62 -15.60 -1.53
C TRP A 54 -10.72 -15.16 -2.49
N ASP A 55 -10.75 -13.87 -2.81
CA ASP A 55 -11.73 -13.29 -3.72
C ASP A 55 -11.30 -13.45 -5.19
N ILE A 56 -9.99 -13.38 -5.44
CA ILE A 56 -9.41 -13.43 -6.79
C ILE A 56 -8.25 -14.42 -6.79
N SER A 57 -8.14 -15.19 -7.87
CA SER A 57 -6.93 -15.91 -8.25
C SER A 57 -6.67 -15.62 -9.73
N ASN A 58 -5.48 -15.11 -10.05
CA ASN A 58 -5.16 -14.66 -11.39
C ASN A 58 -4.01 -15.46 -12.02
N GLU A 59 -3.79 -15.21 -13.31
CA GLU A 59 -2.82 -15.94 -14.12
C GLU A 59 -1.37 -15.56 -13.81
N VAL A 60 -1.13 -14.43 -13.12
CA VAL A 60 0.23 -13.97 -12.75
C VAL A 60 0.73 -14.58 -11.43
N GLY A 61 0.04 -15.61 -10.92
CA GLY A 61 0.45 -16.38 -9.74
C GLY A 61 0.05 -15.75 -8.41
N ASN A 62 -0.93 -14.85 -8.41
CA ASN A 62 -1.40 -14.11 -7.25
C ASN A 62 -2.82 -14.55 -6.84
N VAL A 63 -3.06 -14.54 -5.53
CA VAL A 63 -4.40 -14.55 -4.94
C VAL A 63 -4.62 -13.27 -4.13
N ALA A 64 -5.82 -12.70 -4.22
CA ALA A 64 -6.17 -11.44 -3.57
C ALA A 64 -7.36 -11.57 -2.63
N PHE A 65 -7.35 -10.74 -1.60
CA PHE A 65 -8.42 -10.57 -0.61
C PHE A 65 -8.89 -9.12 -0.66
N ASP A 66 -10.08 -8.89 -1.21
CA ASP A 66 -10.63 -7.59 -1.59
C ASP A 66 -11.58 -7.00 -0.54
N HIS A 67 -12.17 -7.85 0.29
CA HIS A 67 -13.22 -7.47 1.24
C HIS A 67 -12.74 -7.52 2.70
N LEU A 68 -11.43 -7.39 2.94
CA LEU A 68 -10.84 -7.51 4.28
C LEU A 68 -11.36 -6.48 5.29
N LEU A 69 -11.69 -5.27 4.85
CA LEU A 69 -12.26 -4.25 5.74
C LEU A 69 -13.64 -4.65 6.28
N GLU A 70 -14.42 -5.40 5.49
CA GLU A 70 -15.75 -5.89 5.88
C GLU A 70 -15.66 -7.20 6.67
N GLN A 71 -14.74 -8.09 6.27
CA GLN A 71 -14.59 -9.42 6.84
C GLN A 71 -13.80 -9.42 8.16
N GLU A 72 -12.81 -8.54 8.31
CA GLU A 72 -11.89 -8.48 9.44
C GLU A 72 -11.78 -7.03 9.99
N PRO A 73 -12.90 -6.38 10.34
CA PRO A 73 -12.94 -4.94 10.63
C PRO A 73 -12.09 -4.55 11.85
N ASP A 74 -11.96 -5.43 12.84
CA ASP A 74 -11.26 -5.13 14.09
C ASP A 74 -9.75 -4.93 13.88
N ILE A 75 -9.15 -5.68 12.95
CA ILE A 75 -7.74 -5.55 12.59
C ILE A 75 -7.50 -4.59 11.42
N ALA A 76 -8.53 -4.33 10.59
CA ALA A 76 -8.45 -3.40 9.46
C ALA A 76 -8.64 -1.93 9.83
N ARG A 77 -9.57 -1.61 10.74
CA ARG A 77 -9.86 -0.21 11.10
C ARG A 77 -8.64 0.56 11.61
N PRO A 78 -7.77 0.02 12.49
CA PRO A 78 -6.60 0.75 12.98
C PRO A 78 -5.60 1.15 11.88
N MET A 79 -5.65 0.46 10.74
CA MET A 79 -4.77 0.71 9.60
C MET A 79 -5.23 1.91 8.75
N VAL A 80 -6.51 2.25 8.80
CA VAL A 80 -7.09 3.31 7.97
C VAL A 80 -6.63 4.67 8.50
N GLY A 81 -5.79 5.37 7.72
CA GLY A 81 -5.21 6.64 8.14
C GLY A 81 -4.15 6.49 9.23
N HIS A 82 -3.41 5.37 9.24
CA HIS A 82 -2.40 5.09 10.25
C HIS A 82 -1.37 6.24 10.35
N PRO A 83 -0.97 6.67 11.58
CA PRO A 83 -0.10 7.83 11.76
C PRO A 83 1.27 7.77 11.06
N SER A 84 1.78 6.56 10.78
CA SER A 84 3.04 6.39 10.05
C SER A 84 2.96 6.79 8.58
N VAL A 85 1.76 6.88 7.99
CA VAL A 85 1.56 7.23 6.57
C VAL A 85 0.66 8.44 6.36
N ALA A 86 -0.22 8.76 7.32
CA ALA A 86 -1.18 9.84 7.22
C ALA A 86 -0.58 11.22 6.86
N PRO A 87 0.59 11.64 7.41
CA PRO A 87 1.19 12.93 7.05
C PRO A 87 1.51 13.06 5.55
N TYR A 88 2.04 11.99 4.93
CA TYR A 88 2.37 11.99 3.51
C TYR A 88 1.10 12.04 2.65
N LEU A 89 0.10 11.22 2.99
CA LEU A 89 -1.18 11.20 2.27
C LEU A 89 -1.89 12.56 2.35
N GLN A 90 -1.89 13.20 3.51
CA GLN A 90 -2.50 14.52 3.70
C GLN A 90 -1.76 15.61 2.92
N ALA A 91 -0.43 15.56 2.87
CA ALA A 91 0.38 16.50 2.10
C ALA A 91 0.15 16.35 0.59
N MET A 92 0.09 15.11 0.09
CA MET A 92 -0.04 14.84 -1.35
C MET A 92 -1.47 14.98 -1.87
N LEU A 93 -2.46 14.48 -1.12
CA LEU A 93 -3.84 14.30 -1.60
C LEU A 93 -4.82 15.28 -0.93
N GLY A 94 -4.35 16.05 0.05
CA GLY A 94 -5.15 17.03 0.76
C GLY A 94 -6.14 16.42 1.78
N ARG A 95 -7.05 17.27 2.27
CA ARG A 95 -7.93 16.96 3.42
C ARG A 95 -9.07 15.98 3.11
N GLN A 96 -9.28 15.63 1.84
CA GLN A 96 -10.39 14.77 1.41
C GLN A 96 -9.92 13.42 0.84
N CYS A 97 -8.69 13.01 1.17
CA CYS A 97 -8.20 11.68 0.84
C CYS A 97 -9.10 10.60 1.46
N GLN A 98 -9.60 9.69 0.64
CA GLN A 98 -10.45 8.58 1.06
C GLN A 98 -9.79 7.25 0.71
N LEU A 99 -9.99 6.27 1.59
CA LEU A 99 -9.58 4.90 1.31
C LEU A 99 -10.45 4.34 0.19
N ARG A 100 -9.84 4.06 -0.96
CA ARG A 100 -10.54 3.42 -2.09
C ARG A 100 -10.67 1.91 -1.92
N SER A 101 -9.67 1.27 -1.34
CA SER A 101 -9.57 -0.18 -1.26
C SER A 101 -8.66 -0.61 -0.12
N PHE A 102 -9.05 -1.67 0.58
CA PHE A 102 -8.23 -2.34 1.60
C PHE A 102 -8.03 -3.79 1.19
N ARG A 103 -6.85 -4.08 0.63
CA ARG A 103 -6.54 -5.34 -0.04
C ARG A 103 -5.28 -5.98 0.50
N ALA A 104 -5.23 -7.30 0.42
CA ALA A 104 -4.00 -8.06 0.60
C ALA A 104 -3.81 -9.06 -0.53
N HIS A 105 -2.56 -9.46 -0.72
CA HIS A 105 -2.14 -10.33 -1.79
C HIS A 105 -1.20 -11.41 -1.24
N ILE A 106 -1.37 -12.65 -1.67
CA ILE A 106 -0.39 -13.72 -1.48
C ILE A 106 0.01 -14.21 -2.88
N ASN A 107 1.29 -14.51 -3.08
CA ASN A 107 1.84 -14.98 -4.35
C ASN A 107 2.26 -16.46 -4.21
N PRO A 108 1.32 -17.42 -4.29
CA PRO A 108 1.64 -18.84 -4.11
C PRO A 108 2.29 -19.48 -5.36
N GLY A 109 2.15 -18.86 -6.53
CA GLY A 109 2.77 -19.31 -7.78
C GLY A 109 4.06 -18.56 -8.11
N ALA A 110 4.61 -18.85 -9.29
CA ALA A 110 5.66 -18.00 -9.85
C ALA A 110 5.07 -16.63 -10.17
N TYR A 111 5.48 -15.60 -9.45
CA TYR A 111 5.01 -14.23 -9.67
C TYR A 111 5.61 -13.69 -10.97
N THR A 112 4.77 -13.49 -11.97
CA THR A 112 5.17 -13.15 -13.35
C THR A 112 4.67 -11.78 -13.80
N GLN A 113 4.29 -10.93 -12.83
CA GLN A 113 3.78 -9.60 -13.14
C GLN A 113 4.84 -8.75 -13.87
N GLU A 114 4.44 -8.16 -15.00
CA GLU A 114 5.29 -7.27 -15.78
C GLU A 114 5.41 -5.88 -15.14
N TRP A 115 6.38 -5.09 -15.60
CA TRP A 115 6.51 -3.68 -15.21
C TRP A 115 5.25 -2.90 -15.60
N HIS A 116 4.59 -2.30 -14.63
CA HIS A 116 3.37 -1.52 -14.83
C HIS A 116 3.24 -0.42 -13.77
N LYS A 117 2.28 0.49 -13.98
CA LYS A 117 1.82 1.45 -12.97
C LYS A 117 0.41 1.07 -12.56
N ASP A 118 0.14 1.00 -11.27
CA ASP A 118 -1.21 0.70 -10.73
C ASP A 118 -2.29 1.65 -11.27
N PHE A 119 -1.91 2.90 -11.59
CA PHE A 119 -2.79 3.93 -12.14
C PHE A 119 -2.27 4.54 -13.45
N GLY A 120 -1.60 3.74 -14.30
CA GLY A 120 -0.97 4.26 -15.53
C GLY A 120 -1.91 5.08 -16.42
N TYR A 121 -3.18 4.68 -16.50
CA TYR A 121 -4.23 5.39 -17.23
C TYR A 121 -4.52 6.80 -16.71
N TYR A 122 -4.31 7.11 -15.43
CA TYR A 122 -4.44 8.48 -14.89
C TYR A 122 -3.26 9.37 -15.27
N TRP A 123 -2.08 8.77 -15.42
CA TRP A 123 -0.87 9.51 -15.79
C TRP A 123 -0.91 9.94 -17.25
N ASP A 124 -1.43 9.09 -18.12
CA ASP A 124 -1.58 9.38 -19.55
C ASP A 124 -2.93 10.06 -19.87
N ALA A 125 -3.78 10.27 -18.87
CA ALA A 125 -5.02 11.02 -19.03
C ALA A 125 -4.71 12.51 -19.32
N PRO A 126 -5.42 13.13 -20.29
CA PRO A 126 -5.31 14.56 -20.52
C PRO A 126 -5.64 15.33 -19.22
N ASP A 127 -4.97 16.47 -19.00
CA ASP A 127 -5.04 17.24 -17.74
C ASP A 127 -6.48 17.55 -17.28
N GLU A 128 -7.42 17.68 -18.23
CA GLU A 128 -8.85 17.93 -17.99
C GLU A 128 -9.54 16.78 -17.22
N ALA A 129 -8.99 15.57 -17.24
CA ALA A 129 -9.52 14.38 -16.55
C ALA A 129 -8.84 14.08 -15.20
N ARG A 130 -7.77 14.81 -14.84
CA ARG A 130 -7.01 14.56 -13.60
C ARG A 130 -7.67 15.11 -12.34
N HIS A 131 -8.67 15.98 -12.49
CA HIS A 131 -9.37 16.65 -11.39
C HIS A 131 -10.89 16.39 -11.35
N ALA A 132 -11.38 15.42 -12.12
CA ALA A 132 -12.79 15.03 -12.15
C ALA A 132 -13.10 13.92 -11.14
#